data_AF-A0A1Z8RCV6-F1
#
_entry.id   AF-A0A1Z8RCV6-F1
#
_cell.length_a   1.000
_cell.length_b   1.000
_cell.length_c   1.000
_cell.angle_alpha   90.00
_cell.angle_beta   90.00
_cell.angle_gamma   90.00
#
_symmetry.space_group_name_H-M   'P 1'
#
loop_
_entity.id
_entity.type
_entity.pdbx_description
1 polymer ?
#
loop_
_entity_poly.entity_id
_entity_poly.type
_entity_poly.pdbx_seq_one_letter_code
_entity_poly.pdbx_strand_id
1 'polypeptide(L)'
;MLSDTDLVTFLDQGYLLIDPKTESSLPRQLFDEAADAWAARDQMQGSRFALDALADNLTTRIPALHQLLDAHPVVEALTVILGERYFRYPHNFIHQAGSDDQGFHKDSHFPWSVRGGLRSHRPNWAMLLYYPQDTTVDMGPTQIIPGSQYWNVDHEGHEVGEDLLDLRFNADKVGTMPDLSERDERLAETVHGFDAQTSSMPITVPAGTAVLTHFDLVHRGSRKNSDQERFMYKFWYLRTTEPKHTGRTISLSCKDARREPVVASMTEWLSGNRPSVSNRSQPDTEASDEAERIEQAYQRGLEGDATLTEALLSEDESTRRAAMYGLTVAGDLGAEAAMLATQSNHAGIRKSGAFLLGELAFGDTAVIATLGRLVAEDAMRDVRCTALNALGRIARYQLSQNSAFELSGIIDALTVGSSRDREPDTQGFVLATSPVRQSTAIALLNIVTAAIDAGAARDAIAPIATILQRMATSDTDRYARGTAVEGLCRLALGSEDSVLPTLIEQLSAQYAHTPPARRMDSPVDQRIARD
;
A
#
# COMPACT_ATOMS: atom_id res chain seq x y z
N MET A 1 -15.83 -18.15 -5.00
CA MET A 1 -14.56 -18.25 -4.25
C MET A 1 -13.43 -18.28 -5.22
N LEU A 2 -12.44 -17.39 -5.05
CA LEU A 2 -11.13 -17.60 -5.65
C LEU A 2 -10.64 -18.99 -5.25
N SER A 3 -10.14 -19.75 -6.22
CA SER A 3 -9.56 -21.06 -6.00
C SER A 3 -8.18 -20.95 -5.35
N ASP A 4 -7.67 -22.04 -4.80
CA ASP A 4 -6.29 -22.10 -4.32
C ASP A 4 -5.30 -21.81 -5.45
N THR A 5 -5.63 -22.22 -6.68
CA THR A 5 -4.86 -21.91 -7.89
C THR A 5 -4.82 -20.41 -8.16
N ASP A 6 -5.93 -19.69 -7.97
CA ASP A 6 -5.97 -18.24 -8.13
C ASP A 6 -5.14 -17.53 -7.06
N LEU A 7 -5.21 -18.00 -5.80
CA LEU A 7 -4.38 -17.46 -4.73
C LEU A 7 -2.89 -17.66 -5.02
N VAL A 8 -2.48 -18.87 -5.42
CA VAL A 8 -1.09 -19.16 -5.78
C VAL A 8 -0.66 -18.33 -6.99
N THR A 9 -1.55 -18.15 -7.98
CA THR A 9 -1.28 -17.28 -9.13
C THR A 9 -1.06 -15.84 -8.69
N PHE A 10 -1.87 -15.31 -7.77
CA PHE A 10 -1.66 -13.97 -7.22
C PHE A 10 -0.33 -13.86 -6.46
N LEU A 11 0.02 -14.84 -5.63
CA LEU A 11 1.27 -14.82 -4.87
C LEU A 11 2.51 -14.99 -5.77
N ASP A 12 2.45 -15.81 -6.82
CA ASP A 12 3.57 -16.02 -7.74
C ASP A 12 3.70 -14.89 -8.76
N GLN A 13 2.60 -14.48 -9.39
CA GLN A 13 2.61 -13.54 -10.53
C GLN A 13 2.26 -12.10 -10.14
N GLY A 14 1.68 -11.90 -8.95
CA GLY A 14 1.35 -10.58 -8.42
C GLY A 14 0.07 -9.94 -8.98
N TYR A 15 -0.74 -10.65 -9.78
CA TYR A 15 -2.01 -10.11 -10.27
C TYR A 15 -3.07 -11.19 -10.56
N LEU A 16 -4.34 -10.78 -10.61
CA LEU A 16 -5.49 -11.56 -11.08
C LEU A 16 -6.39 -10.71 -11.97
N LEU A 17 -6.91 -11.30 -13.05
CA LEU A 17 -8.00 -10.72 -13.83
C LEU A 17 -9.33 -11.14 -13.20
N ILE A 18 -10.21 -10.16 -13.01
CA ILE A 18 -11.52 -10.34 -12.41
C ILE A 18 -12.56 -9.79 -13.38
N ASP A 19 -13.52 -10.64 -13.75
CA ASP A 19 -14.80 -10.19 -14.29
C ASP A 19 -15.71 -9.80 -13.11
N PRO A 20 -15.99 -8.50 -12.91
CA PRO A 20 -16.83 -8.05 -11.79
C PRO A 20 -18.27 -8.54 -11.90
N LYS A 21 -18.73 -8.99 -13.09
CA LYS A 21 -20.12 -9.36 -13.38
C LYS A 21 -21.11 -8.23 -13.08
N THR A 22 -20.73 -7.02 -13.44
CA THR A 22 -21.56 -5.81 -13.31
C THR A 22 -22.62 -5.73 -14.41
N GLU A 23 -23.54 -4.77 -14.30
CA GLU A 23 -24.50 -4.48 -15.36
C GLU A 23 -23.77 -4.13 -16.67
N SER A 24 -24.28 -4.60 -17.80
CA SER A 24 -23.63 -4.42 -19.12
C SER A 24 -23.46 -2.96 -19.54
N SER A 25 -24.23 -2.03 -18.96
CA SER A 25 -24.12 -0.59 -19.18
C SER A 25 -23.02 0.09 -18.37
N LEU A 26 -22.57 -0.52 -17.26
CA LEU A 26 -21.65 0.11 -16.33
C LEU A 26 -20.29 0.49 -16.97
N PRO A 27 -19.65 -0.34 -17.81
CA PRO A 27 -18.39 0.05 -18.46
C PRO A 27 -18.55 1.33 -19.28
N ARG A 28 -19.61 1.45 -20.07
CA ARG A 28 -19.86 2.65 -20.87
C ARG A 28 -20.12 3.87 -19.99
N GLN A 29 -20.93 3.73 -18.96
CA GLN A 29 -21.20 4.82 -18.02
C GLN A 29 -19.92 5.32 -17.36
N LEU A 30 -19.07 4.41 -16.85
CA LEU A 30 -17.80 4.78 -16.21
C LEU A 30 -16.78 5.33 -17.22
N PHE A 31 -16.85 4.95 -18.49
CA PHE A 31 -16.04 5.60 -19.52
C PHE A 31 -16.43 7.07 -19.69
N ASP A 32 -17.73 7.34 -19.83
CA ASP A 32 -18.25 8.70 -20.04
C ASP A 32 -17.96 9.59 -18.79
N GLU A 33 -18.11 9.04 -17.57
CA GLU A 33 -17.75 9.73 -16.31
C GLU A 33 -16.25 10.07 -16.22
N ALA A 34 -15.38 9.17 -16.69
CA ALA A 34 -13.94 9.42 -16.73
C ALA A 34 -13.60 10.53 -17.74
N ALA A 35 -14.22 10.52 -18.92
CA ALA A 35 -14.04 11.56 -19.92
C ALA A 35 -14.49 12.93 -19.40
N ASP A 36 -15.67 13.00 -18.78
CA ASP A 36 -16.19 14.24 -18.18
C ASP A 36 -15.28 14.76 -17.05
N ALA A 37 -14.74 13.86 -16.21
CA ALA A 37 -13.81 14.24 -15.16
C ALA A 37 -12.50 14.85 -15.70
N TRP A 38 -11.95 14.29 -16.79
CA TRP A 38 -10.76 14.84 -17.46
C TRP A 38 -11.05 16.15 -18.19
N ALA A 39 -12.17 16.26 -18.88
CA ALA A 39 -12.61 17.50 -19.51
C ALA A 39 -12.80 18.63 -18.48
N ALA A 40 -13.38 18.31 -17.31
CA ALA A 40 -13.52 19.26 -16.22
C ALA A 40 -12.16 19.69 -15.65
N ARG A 41 -11.23 18.74 -15.46
CA ARG A 41 -9.86 19.03 -14.99
C ARG A 41 -9.15 20.01 -15.91
N ASP A 42 -9.26 19.86 -17.22
CA ASP A 42 -8.58 20.71 -18.21
C ASP A 42 -9.10 22.16 -18.22
N GLN A 43 -10.32 22.38 -17.71
CA GLN A 43 -10.92 23.71 -17.57
C GLN A 43 -10.58 24.40 -16.24
N MET A 44 -10.02 23.68 -15.26
CA MET A 44 -9.74 24.20 -13.93
C MET A 44 -8.38 24.91 -13.84
N GLN A 45 -8.36 26.08 -13.18
CA GLN A 45 -7.13 26.76 -12.80
C GLN A 45 -6.68 26.30 -11.41
N GLY A 46 -5.42 25.85 -11.31
CA GLY A 46 -4.80 25.41 -10.06
C GLY A 46 -4.76 23.89 -9.87
N SER A 47 -3.58 23.37 -9.52
CA SER A 47 -3.30 21.92 -9.45
C SER A 47 -4.18 21.16 -8.47
N ARG A 48 -4.58 21.78 -7.35
CA ARG A 48 -5.39 21.12 -6.33
C ARG A 48 -6.83 20.82 -6.78
N PHE A 49 -7.51 21.81 -7.38
CA PHE A 49 -8.89 21.63 -7.85
C PHE A 49 -8.95 20.65 -9.04
N ALA A 50 -7.98 20.76 -9.94
CA ALA A 50 -7.76 19.80 -11.03
C ALA A 50 -7.62 18.36 -10.51
N LEU A 51 -6.95 18.15 -9.37
CA LEU A 51 -6.84 16.83 -8.76
C LEU A 51 -8.14 16.36 -8.13
N ASP A 52 -8.92 17.21 -7.46
CA ASP A 52 -10.17 16.77 -6.82
C ASP A 52 -11.20 16.25 -7.85
N ALA A 53 -11.07 16.63 -9.14
CA ALA A 53 -11.84 16.06 -10.24
C ALA A 53 -11.42 14.63 -10.63
N LEU A 54 -10.14 14.26 -10.45
CA LEU A 54 -9.57 12.99 -10.89
C LEU A 54 -9.24 12.02 -9.76
N ALA A 55 -9.05 12.55 -8.56
CA ALA A 55 -8.47 11.85 -7.43
C ALA A 55 -9.30 12.03 -6.18
N ASP A 56 -9.37 10.97 -5.40
CA ASP A 56 -10.03 10.89 -4.10
C ASP A 56 -11.53 11.23 -4.17
N ASN A 57 -12.30 10.79 -3.17
CA ASN A 57 -13.76 10.95 -3.10
C ASN A 57 -14.53 10.48 -4.36
N LEU A 58 -13.93 9.63 -5.20
CA LEU A 58 -14.54 9.20 -6.46
C LEU A 58 -15.89 8.51 -6.25
N THR A 59 -16.01 7.69 -5.21
CA THR A 59 -17.28 6.99 -4.90
C THR A 59 -18.41 7.94 -4.51
N THR A 60 -18.08 9.09 -3.92
CA THR A 60 -19.06 10.13 -3.61
C THR A 60 -19.49 10.88 -4.87
N ARG A 61 -18.56 11.13 -5.80
CA ARG A 61 -18.82 11.87 -7.04
C ARG A 61 -19.47 11.01 -8.12
N ILE A 62 -19.10 9.74 -8.17
CA ILE A 62 -19.56 8.75 -9.14
C ILE A 62 -20.17 7.58 -8.35
N PRO A 63 -21.43 7.69 -7.88
CA PRO A 63 -22.07 6.65 -7.08
C PRO A 63 -22.16 5.29 -7.80
N ALA A 64 -22.15 5.29 -9.14
CA ALA A 64 -22.14 4.06 -9.93
C ALA A 64 -20.92 3.17 -9.66
N LEU A 65 -19.81 3.72 -9.14
CA LEU A 65 -18.65 2.93 -8.72
C LEU A 65 -18.99 1.90 -7.64
N HIS A 66 -20.04 2.10 -6.84
CA HIS A 66 -20.48 1.09 -5.88
C HIS A 66 -20.86 -0.24 -6.54
N GLN A 67 -21.42 -0.22 -7.76
CA GLN A 67 -21.72 -1.46 -8.49
C GLN A 67 -20.46 -2.28 -8.77
N LEU A 68 -19.33 -1.62 -9.04
CA LEU A 68 -18.03 -2.27 -9.24
C LEU A 68 -17.39 -2.69 -7.92
N LEU A 69 -17.27 -1.76 -6.98
CA LEU A 69 -16.47 -1.93 -5.77
C LEU A 69 -17.11 -2.89 -4.77
N ASP A 70 -18.44 -3.01 -4.81
CA ASP A 70 -19.22 -3.90 -3.95
C ASP A 70 -19.67 -5.18 -4.71
N ALA A 71 -19.19 -5.36 -5.96
CA ALA A 71 -19.45 -6.57 -6.74
C ALA A 71 -18.87 -7.82 -6.05
N HIS A 72 -19.67 -8.89 -5.98
CA HIS A 72 -19.29 -10.10 -5.26
C HIS A 72 -17.92 -10.67 -5.68
N PRO A 73 -17.57 -10.81 -6.98
CA PRO A 73 -16.25 -11.30 -7.38
C PRO A 73 -15.09 -10.42 -6.89
N VAL A 74 -15.28 -9.10 -6.85
CA VAL A 74 -14.26 -8.13 -6.40
C VAL A 74 -14.08 -8.21 -4.88
N VAL A 75 -15.19 -8.14 -4.12
CA VAL A 75 -15.18 -8.23 -2.65
C VAL A 75 -14.60 -9.56 -2.19
N GLU A 76 -14.96 -10.65 -2.87
CA GLU A 76 -14.45 -11.99 -2.57
C GLU A 76 -12.94 -12.09 -2.80
N ALA A 77 -12.44 -11.59 -3.94
CA ALA A 77 -11.02 -11.60 -4.24
C ALA A 77 -10.20 -10.78 -3.23
N LEU A 78 -10.67 -9.57 -2.90
CA LEU A 78 -10.06 -8.74 -1.88
C LEU A 78 -10.09 -9.40 -0.50
N THR A 79 -11.19 -10.07 -0.14
CA THR A 79 -11.35 -10.76 1.14
C THR A 79 -10.39 -11.94 1.27
N VAL A 80 -10.19 -12.72 0.21
CA VAL A 80 -9.24 -13.84 0.21
C VAL A 80 -7.80 -13.33 0.37
N ILE A 81 -7.44 -12.23 -0.28
CA ILE A 81 -6.06 -11.71 -0.30
C ILE A 81 -5.73 -10.85 0.92
N LEU A 82 -6.66 -10.01 1.38
CA LEU A 82 -6.45 -9.02 2.45
C LEU A 82 -7.17 -9.37 3.75
N GLY A 83 -8.00 -10.41 3.77
CA GLY A 83 -8.85 -10.74 4.90
C GLY A 83 -10.16 -9.96 4.93
N GLU A 84 -11.03 -10.36 5.84
CA GLU A 84 -12.26 -9.61 6.12
C GLU A 84 -11.95 -8.20 6.64
N ARG A 85 -12.92 -7.29 6.53
CA ARG A 85 -12.80 -5.89 6.99
C ARG A 85 -11.61 -5.12 6.41
N TYR A 86 -11.08 -5.54 5.26
CA TYR A 86 -10.08 -4.75 4.55
C TYR A 86 -10.51 -3.28 4.44
N PHE A 87 -9.55 -2.37 4.50
CA PHE A 87 -9.80 -0.94 4.41
C PHE A 87 -9.58 -0.48 2.97
N ARG A 88 -10.61 0.11 2.36
CA ARG A 88 -10.48 0.84 1.10
C ARG A 88 -9.82 2.19 1.41
N TYR A 89 -8.54 2.30 1.08
CA TYR A 89 -7.79 3.51 1.38
C TYR A 89 -8.41 4.72 0.67
N PRO A 90 -8.39 5.93 1.28
CA PRO A 90 -9.04 7.09 0.67
C PRO A 90 -8.44 7.52 -0.67
N HIS A 91 -7.23 7.07 -0.97
CA HIS A 91 -6.59 7.36 -2.25
C HIS A 91 -7.17 6.52 -3.38
N ASN A 92 -7.66 7.20 -4.41
CA ASN A 92 -8.12 6.63 -5.65
C ASN A 92 -7.92 7.63 -6.78
N PHE A 93 -7.82 7.16 -8.03
CA PHE A 93 -7.47 8.01 -9.15
C PHE A 93 -8.06 7.53 -10.49
N ILE A 94 -8.50 8.45 -11.34
CA ILE A 94 -8.85 8.21 -12.74
C ILE A 94 -7.65 8.57 -13.62
N HIS A 95 -6.93 7.57 -14.12
CA HIS A 95 -5.82 7.78 -15.04
C HIS A 95 -6.32 7.87 -16.49
N GLN A 96 -5.72 8.76 -17.29
CA GLN A 96 -5.85 8.79 -18.75
C GLN A 96 -4.47 8.53 -19.37
N ALA A 97 -4.42 7.71 -20.41
CA ALA A 97 -3.18 7.52 -21.18
C ALA A 97 -2.83 8.79 -21.99
N GLY A 98 -1.56 9.21 -21.92
CA GLY A 98 -1.02 10.34 -22.68
C GLY A 98 0.01 9.90 -23.74
N SER A 99 0.73 10.86 -24.29
CA SER A 99 1.84 10.65 -25.24
C SER A 99 3.14 10.15 -24.58
N ASP A 100 3.20 10.23 -23.26
CA ASP A 100 4.42 10.04 -22.50
C ASP A 100 4.43 8.66 -21.84
N ASP A 101 5.61 8.04 -21.78
CA ASP A 101 5.81 6.81 -21.03
C ASP A 101 6.19 7.13 -19.57
N GLN A 102 5.69 6.33 -18.64
CA GLN A 102 6.24 6.27 -17.28
C GLN A 102 7.38 5.26 -17.22
N GLY A 103 8.34 5.49 -16.33
CA GLY A 103 9.35 4.49 -15.98
C GLY A 103 8.71 3.34 -15.20
N PHE A 104 9.31 2.14 -15.26
CA PHE A 104 8.88 1.04 -14.40
C PHE A 104 9.14 1.38 -12.93
N HIS A 105 8.11 1.26 -12.10
CA HIS A 105 8.17 1.58 -10.68
C HIS A 105 7.28 0.67 -9.84
N LYS A 106 7.49 0.72 -8.52
CA LYS A 106 6.49 0.36 -7.52
C LYS A 106 5.91 1.64 -6.92
N ASP A 107 4.60 1.67 -6.73
CA ASP A 107 3.90 2.80 -6.11
C ASP A 107 4.51 3.12 -4.73
N SER A 108 4.49 4.40 -4.36
CA SER A 108 4.88 4.84 -3.03
C SER A 108 3.91 4.31 -1.97
N HIS A 109 4.39 4.04 -0.75
CA HIS A 109 3.55 3.52 0.35
C HIS A 109 2.38 4.45 0.68
N PHE A 110 2.60 5.75 0.54
CA PHE A 110 1.59 6.77 0.73
C PHE A 110 1.40 7.59 -0.54
N PRO A 111 0.23 8.21 -0.74
CA PRO A 111 -0.07 8.96 -1.95
C PRO A 111 0.91 10.11 -2.20
N TRP A 112 1.04 10.50 -3.47
CA TRP A 112 1.85 11.64 -3.92
C TRP A 112 3.36 11.45 -3.73
N SER A 113 3.84 10.24 -4.03
CA SER A 113 5.27 9.91 -4.04
C SER A 113 5.89 10.06 -2.63
N VAL A 114 5.15 9.57 -1.63
CA VAL A 114 5.52 9.68 -0.22
C VAL A 114 5.90 8.30 0.33
N ARG A 115 7.14 8.19 0.85
CA ARG A 115 7.66 6.95 1.43
C ARG A 115 7.29 6.82 2.90
N GLY A 116 6.72 5.67 3.26
CA GLY A 116 6.17 5.37 4.59
C GLY A 116 6.91 4.30 5.38
N GLY A 117 8.00 3.75 4.86
CA GLY A 117 8.76 2.68 5.51
C GLY A 117 9.26 1.63 4.50
N LEU A 118 9.44 0.40 5.00
CA LEU A 118 9.85 -0.76 4.21
C LEU A 118 8.64 -1.54 3.67
N ARG A 119 8.84 -2.13 2.48
CA ARG A 119 7.86 -3.01 1.82
C ARG A 119 7.81 -4.37 2.53
N SER A 120 6.62 -4.98 2.53
CA SER A 120 6.42 -6.31 3.11
C SER A 120 6.06 -7.27 1.98
N HIS A 121 6.65 -8.47 1.99
CA HIS A 121 6.25 -9.53 1.07
C HIS A 121 4.84 -10.08 1.38
N ARG A 122 4.34 -9.86 2.61
CA ARG A 122 2.96 -10.21 2.95
C ARG A 122 2.01 -9.29 2.21
N PRO A 123 0.89 -9.82 1.65
CA PRO A 123 -0.16 -9.02 1.03
C PRO A 123 -0.95 -8.24 2.09
N ASN A 124 -0.31 -7.21 2.65
CA ASN A 124 -0.92 -6.23 3.54
C ASN A 124 -1.61 -5.12 2.75
N TRP A 125 -1.27 -4.99 1.47
CA TRP A 125 -1.82 -4.00 0.54
C TRP A 125 -2.14 -4.65 -0.80
N ALA A 126 -3.14 -4.11 -1.51
CA ALA A 126 -3.43 -4.45 -2.90
C ALA A 126 -3.96 -3.24 -3.66
N MET A 127 -3.87 -3.27 -4.99
CA MET A 127 -4.53 -2.30 -5.85
C MET A 127 -5.59 -2.97 -6.73
N LEU A 128 -6.70 -2.29 -6.98
CA LEU A 128 -7.66 -2.66 -8.00
C LEU A 128 -7.58 -1.65 -9.14
N LEU A 129 -7.30 -2.12 -10.35
CA LEU A 129 -7.32 -1.35 -11.59
C LEU A 129 -8.56 -1.75 -12.38
N TYR A 130 -9.38 -0.79 -12.80
CA TYR A 130 -10.58 -1.09 -13.61
C TYR A 130 -10.56 -0.34 -14.94
N TYR A 131 -10.87 -1.06 -16.01
CA TYR A 131 -10.83 -0.56 -17.39
C TYR A 131 -12.26 -0.49 -17.96
N PRO A 132 -12.84 0.71 -18.12
CA PRO A 132 -14.21 0.87 -18.60
C PRO A 132 -14.36 0.67 -20.11
N GLN A 133 -13.24 0.55 -20.84
CA GLN A 133 -13.18 0.29 -22.28
C GLN A 133 -12.28 -0.91 -22.61
N ASP A 134 -12.49 -1.49 -23.79
CA ASP A 134 -11.53 -2.41 -24.40
C ASP A 134 -10.17 -1.74 -24.41
N THR A 135 -9.17 -2.41 -23.87
CA THR A 135 -7.81 -1.87 -23.75
C THR A 135 -6.88 -2.70 -24.60
N THR A 136 -6.36 -2.09 -25.66
CA THR A 136 -5.40 -2.69 -26.60
C THR A 136 -4.00 -2.11 -26.40
N VAL A 137 -3.00 -2.69 -27.08
CA VAL A 137 -1.60 -2.22 -27.00
C VAL A 137 -1.45 -0.76 -27.48
N ASP A 138 -2.19 -0.36 -28.52
CA ASP A 138 -2.05 0.99 -29.10
C ASP A 138 -2.74 2.08 -28.29
N MET A 139 -3.52 1.71 -27.27
CA MET A 139 -4.22 2.65 -26.39
C MET A 139 -3.36 3.10 -25.21
N GLY A 140 -2.07 2.72 -25.20
CA GLY A 140 -1.15 2.98 -24.11
C GLY A 140 -1.59 2.28 -22.84
N PRO A 141 -1.56 0.94 -22.77
CA PRO A 141 -2.03 0.18 -21.62
C PRO A 141 -1.14 0.39 -20.39
N THR A 142 -1.59 -0.10 -19.24
CA THR A 142 -0.65 -0.35 -18.13
C THR A 142 0.23 -1.54 -18.52
N GLN A 143 1.53 -1.42 -18.34
CA GLN A 143 2.46 -2.56 -18.45
C GLN A 143 2.89 -3.00 -17.05
N ILE A 144 3.00 -4.32 -16.85
CA ILE A 144 3.43 -4.93 -15.59
C ILE A 144 4.60 -5.89 -15.84
N ILE A 145 5.38 -6.17 -14.79
CA ILE A 145 6.37 -7.25 -14.78
C ILE A 145 5.85 -8.34 -13.83
N PRO A 146 5.22 -9.42 -14.34
CA PRO A 146 4.68 -10.48 -13.50
C PRO A 146 5.75 -11.11 -12.59
N GLY A 147 5.43 -11.30 -11.31
CA GLY A 147 6.33 -11.91 -10.33
C GLY A 147 7.39 -10.99 -9.72
N SER A 148 7.37 -9.69 -10.05
CA SER A 148 8.36 -8.72 -9.56
C SER A 148 8.15 -8.23 -8.12
N GLN A 149 7.04 -8.60 -7.47
CA GLN A 149 6.64 -8.05 -6.18
C GLN A 149 7.67 -8.27 -5.05
N TYR A 150 8.46 -9.34 -5.14
CA TYR A 150 9.43 -9.75 -4.11
C TYR A 150 10.86 -9.28 -4.34
N TRP A 151 11.15 -8.64 -5.46
CA TRP A 151 12.50 -8.18 -5.80
C TRP A 151 12.53 -6.66 -5.85
N ASN A 152 13.63 -6.06 -5.41
CA ASN A 152 13.82 -4.62 -5.38
C ASN A 152 15.19 -4.24 -5.94
N VAL A 153 15.33 -2.98 -6.32
CA VAL A 153 16.62 -2.34 -6.55
C VAL A 153 16.95 -1.45 -5.35
N ASP A 154 18.22 -1.07 -5.22
CA ASP A 154 18.65 -0.22 -4.13
C ASP A 154 18.18 1.23 -4.33
N HIS A 155 17.72 1.85 -3.24
CA HIS A 155 17.21 3.22 -3.22
C HIS A 155 17.82 4.06 -2.10
N GLU A 156 18.62 3.47 -1.20
CA GLU A 156 19.29 4.23 -0.16
C GLU A 156 20.25 5.27 -0.75
N GLY A 157 20.19 6.48 -0.20
CA GLY A 157 20.91 7.63 -0.74
C GLY A 157 20.19 8.36 -1.89
N HIS A 158 19.05 7.85 -2.37
CA HIS A 158 18.25 8.51 -3.40
C HIS A 158 16.95 9.07 -2.83
N GLU A 159 16.70 10.36 -3.07
CA GLU A 159 15.42 11.00 -2.73
C GLU A 159 14.41 10.73 -3.84
N VAL A 160 13.85 9.52 -3.83
CA VAL A 160 12.76 9.11 -4.74
C VAL A 160 11.50 8.80 -3.95
N GLY A 161 10.38 9.28 -4.46
CA GLY A 161 9.09 9.00 -3.84
C GLY A 161 8.53 7.64 -4.26
N GLU A 162 8.62 7.32 -5.55
CA GLU A 162 8.32 6.00 -6.13
C GLU A 162 9.60 5.18 -6.28
N ASP A 163 9.49 3.86 -6.19
CA ASP A 163 10.64 2.97 -6.33
C ASP A 163 10.84 2.64 -7.82
N LEU A 164 11.46 3.58 -8.53
CA LEU A 164 11.82 3.41 -9.95
C LEU A 164 12.90 2.33 -10.11
N LEU A 165 12.78 1.54 -11.16
CA LEU A 165 13.81 0.59 -11.57
C LEU A 165 14.99 1.30 -12.27
N ASP A 166 14.70 2.33 -13.08
CA ASP A 166 15.70 3.25 -13.62
C ASP A 166 15.56 4.62 -12.97
N LEU A 167 16.43 4.90 -11.99
CA LEU A 167 16.44 6.17 -11.25
C LEU A 167 16.69 7.39 -12.15
N ARG A 168 17.25 7.19 -13.34
CA ARG A 168 17.54 8.26 -14.30
C ARG A 168 16.37 8.53 -15.25
N PHE A 169 15.37 7.66 -15.31
CA PHE A 169 14.31 7.71 -16.33
C PHE A 169 13.64 9.09 -16.43
N ASN A 170 13.28 9.67 -15.28
CA ASN A 170 12.65 10.98 -15.22
C ASN A 170 13.65 12.12 -15.45
N ALA A 171 14.88 12.00 -14.91
CA ALA A 171 15.92 13.02 -15.04
C ALA A 171 16.37 13.20 -16.50
N ASP A 172 16.52 12.08 -17.21
CA ASP A 172 16.90 12.02 -18.61
C ASP A 172 15.71 12.28 -19.56
N LYS A 173 14.50 12.48 -18.99
CA LYS A 173 13.25 12.73 -19.71
C LYS A 173 12.92 11.64 -20.74
N VAL A 174 13.29 10.39 -20.44
CA VAL A 174 13.09 9.22 -21.31
C VAL A 174 11.63 9.13 -21.74
N GLY A 175 10.71 9.30 -20.79
CA GLY A 175 9.26 9.25 -21.01
C GLY A 175 8.72 10.21 -22.08
N THR A 176 9.42 11.31 -22.36
CA THR A 176 9.00 12.34 -23.32
C THR A 176 9.93 12.46 -24.54
N MET A 177 10.90 11.55 -24.69
CA MET A 177 11.90 11.65 -25.77
C MET A 177 11.26 11.50 -27.15
N PRO A 178 11.57 12.35 -28.13
CA PRO A 178 10.97 12.24 -29.47
C PRO A 178 11.40 10.97 -30.22
N ASP A 179 12.58 10.43 -29.94
CA ASP A 179 13.02 9.15 -30.48
C ASP A 179 12.37 7.99 -29.71
N LEU A 180 11.41 7.33 -30.35
CA LEU A 180 10.71 6.19 -29.75
C LEU A 180 11.57 4.94 -29.70
N SER A 181 12.56 4.79 -30.58
CA SER A 181 13.41 3.60 -30.63
C SER A 181 14.34 3.55 -29.42
N GLU A 182 15.01 4.67 -29.13
CA GLU A 182 15.87 4.81 -27.95
C GLU A 182 15.05 4.67 -26.66
N ARG A 183 13.84 5.23 -26.64
CA ARG A 183 12.92 5.08 -25.52
C ARG A 183 12.53 3.62 -25.25
N ASP A 184 12.15 2.90 -26.31
CA ASP A 184 11.73 1.51 -26.21
C ASP A 184 12.89 0.58 -25.83
N GLU A 185 14.08 0.82 -26.37
CA GLU A 185 15.31 0.12 -26.00
C GLU A 185 15.61 0.32 -24.51
N ARG A 186 15.55 1.56 -24.02
CA ARG A 186 15.80 1.86 -22.60
C ARG A 186 14.81 1.18 -21.65
N LEU A 187 13.54 1.14 -22.02
CA LEU A 187 12.51 0.43 -21.24
C LEU A 187 12.76 -1.08 -21.23
N ALA A 188 13.18 -1.66 -22.35
CA ALA A 188 13.52 -3.07 -22.44
C ALA A 188 14.78 -3.42 -21.62
N GLU A 189 15.83 -2.59 -21.69
CA GLU A 189 17.03 -2.71 -20.87
C GLU A 189 16.71 -2.63 -19.38
N THR A 190 15.78 -1.76 -18.98
CA THR A 190 15.37 -1.63 -17.57
C THR A 190 14.75 -2.93 -17.05
N VAL A 191 13.92 -3.61 -17.85
CA VAL A 191 13.34 -4.91 -17.47
C VAL A 191 14.41 -5.99 -17.41
N HIS A 192 15.27 -6.06 -18.42
CA HIS A 192 16.33 -7.07 -18.48
C HIS A 192 17.36 -6.89 -17.35
N GLY A 193 17.71 -5.64 -17.01
CA GLY A 193 18.62 -5.30 -15.93
C GLY A 193 18.02 -5.49 -14.52
N PHE A 194 16.69 -5.51 -14.40
CA PHE A 194 16.01 -5.84 -13.15
C PHE A 194 16.11 -7.33 -12.82
N ASP A 195 15.80 -8.18 -13.79
CA ASP A 195 16.10 -9.62 -13.75
C ASP A 195 16.04 -10.19 -15.17
N ALA A 196 17.09 -10.88 -15.58
CA ALA A 196 17.23 -11.43 -16.93
C ALA A 196 16.18 -12.49 -17.27
N GLN A 197 15.51 -13.09 -16.26
CA GLN A 197 14.43 -14.06 -16.46
C GLN A 197 13.03 -13.42 -16.48
N THR A 198 12.92 -12.10 -16.28
CA THR A 198 11.64 -11.40 -16.35
C THR A 198 11.34 -10.85 -17.73
N SER A 199 10.05 -10.65 -17.97
CA SER A 199 9.54 -9.90 -19.11
C SER A 199 8.39 -9.01 -18.64
N SER A 200 8.23 -7.85 -19.28
CA SER A 200 7.05 -7.02 -19.10
C SER A 200 5.95 -7.45 -20.06
N MET A 201 4.70 -7.19 -19.69
CA MET A 201 3.55 -7.41 -20.56
C MET A 201 2.51 -6.30 -20.43
N PRO A 202 1.85 -5.92 -21.54
CA PRO A 202 0.72 -4.99 -21.49
C PRO A 202 -0.53 -5.68 -20.96
N ILE A 203 -1.26 -4.99 -20.08
CA ILE A 203 -2.61 -5.38 -19.68
C ILE A 203 -3.54 -5.03 -20.85
N THR A 204 -3.91 -6.04 -21.63
CA THR A 204 -4.92 -5.94 -22.69
C THR A 204 -6.14 -6.75 -22.29
N VAL A 205 -7.28 -6.08 -22.18
CA VAL A 205 -8.49 -6.63 -21.54
C VAL A 205 -9.75 -6.05 -22.18
N PRO A 206 -10.87 -6.80 -22.19
CA PRO A 206 -12.15 -6.25 -22.62
C PRO A 206 -12.68 -5.21 -21.62
N ALA A 207 -13.58 -4.35 -22.09
CA ALA A 207 -14.29 -3.36 -21.27
C ALA A 207 -14.97 -4.03 -20.07
N GLY A 208 -14.86 -3.39 -18.90
CA GLY A 208 -15.44 -3.89 -17.66
C GLY A 208 -14.53 -4.83 -16.87
N THR A 209 -13.31 -5.10 -17.33
CA THR A 209 -12.36 -5.95 -16.60
C THR A 209 -11.76 -5.19 -15.42
N ALA A 210 -11.73 -5.84 -14.26
CA ALA A 210 -10.93 -5.42 -13.12
C ALA A 210 -9.65 -6.26 -13.03
N VAL A 211 -8.55 -5.65 -12.60
CA VAL A 211 -7.26 -6.28 -12.37
C VAL A 211 -6.87 -6.02 -10.93
N LEU A 212 -6.80 -7.08 -10.13
CA LEU A 212 -6.32 -7.01 -8.76
C LEU A 212 -4.82 -7.28 -8.76
N THR A 213 -4.01 -6.37 -8.22
CA THR A 213 -2.55 -6.49 -8.20
C THR A 213 -2.02 -6.47 -6.78
N HIS A 214 -0.92 -7.19 -6.57
CA HIS A 214 -0.05 -6.96 -5.42
C HIS A 214 0.41 -5.50 -5.46
N PHE A 215 0.44 -4.84 -4.31
CA PHE A 215 0.76 -3.41 -4.25
C PHE A 215 2.18 -3.11 -4.77
N ASP A 216 3.11 -4.04 -4.50
CA ASP A 216 4.51 -3.95 -4.93
C ASP A 216 4.78 -4.54 -6.32
N LEU A 217 3.76 -4.87 -7.12
CA LEU A 217 3.97 -5.31 -8.50
C LEU A 217 4.55 -4.17 -9.32
N VAL A 218 5.71 -4.39 -9.96
CA VAL A 218 6.33 -3.37 -10.82
C VAL A 218 5.43 -3.13 -12.03
N HIS A 219 5.14 -1.86 -12.28
CA HIS A 219 4.28 -1.44 -13.37
C HIS A 219 4.66 -0.07 -13.93
N ARG A 220 4.02 0.31 -15.03
CA ARG A 220 4.10 1.63 -15.65
C ARG A 220 2.87 1.93 -16.50
N GLY A 221 2.56 3.21 -16.71
CA GLY A 221 1.73 3.67 -17.82
C GLY A 221 2.53 3.71 -19.13
N SER A 222 1.95 3.18 -20.21
CA SER A 222 2.51 3.33 -21.56
C SER A 222 1.95 4.53 -22.30
N ARG A 223 2.78 5.08 -23.19
CA ARG A 223 2.34 6.05 -24.19
C ARG A 223 1.22 5.45 -25.05
N LYS A 224 0.29 6.31 -25.44
CA LYS A 224 -0.75 6.00 -26.42
C LYS A 224 -0.21 6.19 -27.85
N ASN A 225 -0.51 5.24 -28.74
CA ASN A 225 -0.17 5.27 -30.17
C ASN A 225 -1.41 5.32 -31.08
N SER A 226 -2.58 5.63 -30.55
CA SER A 226 -3.87 5.71 -31.27
C SER A 226 -4.65 6.97 -30.87
N ASP A 227 -5.70 7.31 -31.60
CA ASP A 227 -6.55 8.46 -31.26
C ASP A 227 -7.56 8.15 -30.14
N GLN A 228 -7.77 6.87 -29.81
CA GLN A 228 -8.78 6.44 -28.83
C GLN A 228 -8.40 6.85 -27.40
N GLU A 229 -9.35 7.15 -26.54
CA GLU A 229 -9.06 7.45 -25.14
C GLU A 229 -8.99 6.15 -24.32
N ARG A 230 -8.10 6.15 -23.32
CA ARG A 230 -7.92 5.03 -22.39
C ARG A 230 -7.97 5.57 -20.97
N PHE A 231 -9.02 5.21 -20.25
CA PHE A 231 -9.14 5.50 -18.83
C PHE A 231 -8.86 4.27 -17.98
N MET A 232 -8.42 4.48 -16.74
CA MET A 232 -8.26 3.42 -15.75
C MET A 232 -8.54 3.99 -14.36
N TYR A 233 -9.43 3.33 -13.62
CA TYR A 233 -9.71 3.66 -12.22
C TYR A 233 -8.80 2.85 -11.31
N LYS A 234 -8.03 3.51 -10.45
CA LYS A 234 -7.13 2.89 -9.47
C LYS A 234 -7.67 3.07 -8.05
N PHE A 235 -7.74 1.98 -7.30
CA PHE A 235 -8.13 1.98 -5.88
C PHE A 235 -7.10 1.22 -5.04
N TRP A 236 -6.84 1.70 -3.83
CA TRP A 236 -5.91 1.09 -2.88
C TRP A 236 -6.66 0.41 -1.73
N TYR A 237 -6.14 -0.72 -1.26
CA TYR A 237 -6.72 -1.50 -0.19
C TYR A 237 -5.68 -1.98 0.80
N LEU A 238 -6.03 -2.02 2.09
CA LEU A 238 -5.18 -2.46 3.18
C LEU A 238 -5.84 -3.61 3.94
N ARG A 239 -5.03 -4.60 4.32
CA ARG A 239 -5.37 -5.60 5.33
C ARG A 239 -5.45 -4.94 6.71
N THR A 240 -6.48 -5.29 7.46
CA THR A 240 -6.66 -4.81 8.85
C THR A 240 -6.90 -5.90 9.87
N THR A 241 -6.97 -7.16 9.44
CA THR A 241 -7.08 -8.34 10.30
C THR A 241 -5.97 -9.33 9.98
N GLU A 242 -5.59 -10.14 10.96
CA GLU A 242 -4.74 -11.30 10.69
C GLU A 242 -5.48 -12.32 9.79
N PRO A 243 -4.74 -13.13 9.01
CA PRO A 243 -5.33 -14.21 8.22
C PRO A 243 -6.11 -15.19 9.11
N LYS A 244 -7.29 -15.61 8.64
CA LYS A 244 -8.01 -16.73 9.24
C LYS A 244 -7.39 -18.02 8.74
N HIS A 245 -6.60 -18.67 9.58
CA HIS A 245 -5.97 -19.94 9.23
C HIS A 245 -7.03 -21.02 8.95
N THR A 246 -7.04 -21.53 7.72
CA THR A 246 -7.98 -22.57 7.30
C THR A 246 -7.45 -23.98 7.55
N GLY A 247 -6.14 -24.13 7.80
CA GLY A 247 -5.48 -25.43 7.91
C GLY A 247 -5.48 -26.22 6.60
N ARG A 248 -5.72 -25.57 5.46
CA ARG A 248 -5.72 -26.23 4.15
C ARG A 248 -4.30 -26.35 3.63
N THR A 249 -3.97 -27.51 3.07
CA THR A 249 -2.72 -27.70 2.32
C THR A 249 -2.93 -27.24 0.89
N ILE A 250 -2.22 -26.20 0.47
CA ILE A 250 -2.28 -25.62 -0.86
C ILE A 250 -1.06 -26.09 -1.67
N SER A 251 -1.27 -26.59 -2.88
CA SER A 251 -0.16 -26.97 -3.76
C SER A 251 0.39 -25.75 -4.49
N LEU A 252 1.72 -25.63 -4.53
CA LEU A 252 2.39 -24.54 -5.23
C LEU A 252 2.70 -24.89 -6.68
N SER A 253 2.70 -23.87 -7.53
CA SER A 253 3.14 -23.93 -8.92
C SER A 253 3.66 -22.56 -9.34
N CYS A 254 4.91 -22.27 -8.98
CA CYS A 254 5.57 -21.01 -9.34
C CYS A 254 6.18 -21.08 -10.74
N LYS A 255 6.02 -20.02 -11.55
CA LYS A 255 6.66 -19.94 -12.88
C LYS A 255 8.17 -19.76 -12.80
N ASP A 256 8.65 -19.11 -11.74
CA ASP A 256 10.05 -19.00 -11.40
C ASP A 256 10.25 -19.66 -10.04
N ALA A 257 11.16 -20.61 -9.99
CA ALA A 257 11.39 -21.36 -8.77
C ALA A 257 12.10 -20.55 -7.68
N ARG A 258 12.83 -19.48 -8.03
CA ARG A 258 13.46 -18.58 -7.05
C ARG A 258 12.42 -17.93 -6.12
N ARG A 259 11.15 -17.85 -6.55
CA ARG A 259 10.04 -17.33 -5.74
C ARG A 259 9.40 -18.37 -4.82
N GLU A 260 9.64 -19.67 -5.05
CA GLU A 260 8.94 -20.74 -4.33
C GLU A 260 9.08 -20.64 -2.80
N PRO A 261 10.26 -20.35 -2.20
CA PRO A 261 10.37 -20.20 -0.76
C PRO A 261 9.53 -19.03 -0.19
N VAL A 262 9.45 -17.93 -0.94
CA VAL A 262 8.65 -16.75 -0.57
C VAL A 262 7.17 -17.09 -0.64
N VAL A 263 6.73 -17.65 -1.78
CA VAL A 263 5.32 -18.03 -2.01
C VAL A 263 4.86 -19.08 -1.00
N ALA A 264 5.72 -20.03 -0.65
CA ALA A 264 5.45 -21.02 0.40
C ALA A 264 5.24 -20.37 1.76
N SER A 265 6.11 -19.43 2.13
CA SER A 265 6.02 -18.70 3.40
C SER A 265 4.77 -17.81 3.46
N MET A 266 4.38 -17.18 2.35
CA MET A 266 3.14 -16.38 2.28
C MET A 266 1.90 -17.27 2.35
N THR A 267 1.94 -18.43 1.70
CA THR A 267 0.86 -19.43 1.75
C THR A 267 0.72 -19.99 3.16
N GLU A 268 1.82 -20.29 3.84
CA GLU A 268 1.83 -20.70 5.24
C GLU A 268 1.21 -19.62 6.14
N TRP A 269 1.61 -18.37 5.99
CA TRP A 269 1.06 -17.25 6.75
C TRP A 269 -0.44 -17.04 6.50
N LEU A 270 -0.92 -17.20 5.26
CA LEU A 270 -2.33 -17.03 4.94
C LEU A 270 -3.21 -18.20 5.39
N SER A 271 -2.72 -19.43 5.24
CA SER A 271 -3.50 -20.66 5.44
C SER A 271 -3.30 -21.31 6.81
N GLY A 272 -2.21 -20.98 7.50
CA GLY A 272 -1.74 -21.64 8.71
C GLY A 272 -1.01 -22.96 8.48
N ASN A 273 -0.86 -23.41 7.23
CA ASN A 273 -0.20 -24.67 6.90
C ASN A 273 0.86 -24.47 5.82
N ARG A 274 2.07 -24.95 6.13
CA ARG A 274 3.17 -24.88 5.20
C ARG A 274 3.00 -25.85 4.02
N PRO A 275 3.07 -25.37 2.77
CA PRO A 275 3.05 -26.25 1.61
C PRO A 275 4.40 -26.97 1.45
N SER A 276 4.37 -28.12 0.77
CA SER A 276 5.60 -28.79 0.35
C SER A 276 6.30 -27.95 -0.72
N VAL A 277 7.61 -27.75 -0.54
CA VAL A 277 8.48 -27.03 -1.49
C VAL A 277 9.44 -27.99 -2.18
N SER A 278 9.90 -27.64 -3.38
CA SER A 278 10.93 -28.41 -4.05
C SER A 278 12.25 -28.41 -3.26
N ASN A 279 12.85 -29.58 -3.08
CA ASN A 279 14.13 -29.70 -2.38
C ASN A 279 15.24 -29.25 -3.33
N ARG A 280 15.66 -27.99 -3.24
CA ARG A 280 16.76 -27.43 -4.03
C ARG A 280 18.00 -27.30 -3.16
N SER A 281 19.12 -27.83 -3.65
CA SER A 281 20.42 -27.58 -3.03
C SER A 281 20.73 -26.09 -3.15
N GLN A 282 21.07 -25.44 -2.03
CA GLN A 282 21.63 -24.10 -2.07
C GLN A 282 22.87 -24.12 -2.97
N PRO A 283 22.96 -23.24 -3.98
CA PRO A 283 24.21 -23.07 -4.69
C PRO A 283 25.24 -22.48 -3.71
N ASP A 284 26.42 -23.12 -3.58
CA ASP A 284 27.55 -22.65 -2.74
C ASP A 284 28.19 -21.33 -3.24
N THR A 285 27.56 -20.65 -4.19
CA THR A 285 28.08 -19.45 -4.86
C THR A 285 27.35 -18.20 -4.37
N GLU A 286 28.08 -17.09 -4.27
CA GLU A 286 27.48 -15.78 -4.00
C GLU A 286 26.36 -15.49 -5.01
N ALA A 287 25.20 -15.09 -4.51
CA ALA A 287 24.04 -14.75 -5.32
C ALA A 287 24.36 -13.60 -6.28
N SER A 288 24.05 -13.80 -7.56
CA SER A 288 24.42 -12.88 -8.64
C SER A 288 23.40 -11.75 -8.84
N ASP A 289 22.13 -11.99 -8.45
CA ASP A 289 21.02 -11.06 -8.60
C ASP A 289 20.12 -11.00 -7.34
N GLU A 290 19.14 -10.10 -7.36
CA GLU A 290 18.20 -9.92 -6.24
C GLU A 290 17.32 -11.16 -6.02
N ALA A 291 16.92 -11.84 -7.10
CA ALA A 291 16.04 -12.99 -7.00
C ALA A 291 16.71 -14.15 -6.27
N GLU A 292 17.96 -14.44 -6.61
CA GLU A 292 18.79 -15.44 -5.94
C GLU A 292 19.07 -15.06 -4.47
N ARG A 293 19.36 -13.77 -4.19
CA ARG A 293 19.55 -13.30 -2.81
C ARG A 293 18.31 -13.53 -1.95
N ILE A 294 17.12 -13.21 -2.47
CA ILE A 294 15.86 -13.42 -1.75
C ILE A 294 15.57 -14.91 -1.56
N GLU A 295 15.74 -15.74 -2.61
CA GLU A 295 15.56 -17.19 -2.52
C GLU A 295 16.43 -17.79 -1.41
N GLN A 296 17.74 -17.52 -1.46
CA GLN A 296 18.72 -18.02 -0.50
C GLN A 296 18.41 -17.52 0.91
N ALA A 297 18.07 -16.24 1.08
CA ALA A 297 17.76 -15.69 2.40
C ALA A 297 16.55 -16.36 3.05
N TYR A 298 15.48 -16.64 2.29
CA TYR A 298 14.34 -17.39 2.81
C TYR A 298 14.74 -18.82 3.19
N GLN A 299 15.49 -19.53 2.33
CA GLN A 299 15.96 -20.90 2.64
C GLN A 299 16.77 -20.93 3.94
N ARG A 300 17.75 -20.04 4.07
CA ARG A 300 18.60 -19.90 5.26
C ARG A 300 17.82 -19.51 6.51
N GLY A 301 16.80 -18.66 6.36
CA GLY A 301 15.93 -18.26 7.47
C GLY A 301 15.15 -19.45 8.03
N LEU A 302 14.69 -20.36 7.17
CA LEU A 302 13.98 -21.57 7.55
C LEU A 302 14.85 -22.62 8.21
N GLU A 303 16.14 -22.61 7.87
CA GLU A 303 17.17 -23.46 8.48
C GLU A 303 17.69 -22.88 9.80
N GLY A 304 17.35 -21.63 10.13
CA GLY A 304 17.86 -20.92 11.30
C GLY A 304 19.34 -20.57 11.18
N ASP A 305 19.82 -20.24 9.97
CA ASP A 305 21.21 -19.87 9.73
C ASP A 305 21.54 -18.49 10.35
N ALA A 306 22.39 -18.51 11.37
CA ALA A 306 22.80 -17.33 12.12
C ALA A 306 23.59 -16.29 11.32
N THR A 307 24.16 -16.66 10.17
CA THR A 307 24.88 -15.71 9.30
C THR A 307 23.98 -14.61 8.73
N LEU A 308 22.66 -14.83 8.69
CA LEU A 308 21.69 -13.80 8.31
C LEU A 308 21.71 -12.61 9.27
N THR A 309 22.08 -12.80 10.54
CA THR A 309 22.24 -11.71 11.50
C THR A 309 23.38 -10.77 11.09
N GLU A 310 24.51 -11.33 10.65
CA GLU A 310 25.64 -10.53 10.16
C GLU A 310 25.26 -9.77 8.89
N ALA A 311 24.56 -10.44 7.97
CA ALA A 311 24.07 -9.81 6.73
C ALA A 311 23.04 -8.70 6.99
N LEU A 312 22.15 -8.84 7.98
CA LEU A 312 21.22 -7.79 8.41
C LEU A 312 21.94 -6.52 8.91
N LEU A 313 23.14 -6.67 9.47
CA LEU A 313 23.95 -5.56 9.97
C LEU A 313 24.86 -4.95 8.91
N SER A 314 24.80 -5.43 7.66
CA SER A 314 25.54 -4.82 6.54
C SER A 314 25.01 -3.42 6.22
N GLU A 315 25.91 -2.49 5.87
CA GLU A 315 25.51 -1.19 5.30
C GLU A 315 25.08 -1.32 3.83
N ASP A 316 25.48 -2.40 3.14
CA ASP A 316 25.00 -2.71 1.80
C ASP A 316 23.49 -3.03 1.81
N GLU A 317 22.70 -2.24 1.07
CA GLU A 317 21.24 -2.33 1.11
C GLU A 317 20.75 -3.68 0.58
N SER A 318 21.30 -4.15 -0.54
CA SER A 318 20.86 -5.41 -1.16
C SER A 318 21.09 -6.62 -0.25
N THR A 319 22.25 -6.71 0.39
CA THR A 319 22.61 -7.75 1.36
C THR A 319 21.68 -7.70 2.56
N ARG A 320 21.53 -6.50 3.15
CA ARG A 320 20.71 -6.30 4.34
C ARG A 320 19.24 -6.58 4.09
N ARG A 321 18.70 -6.10 2.97
CA ARG A 321 17.29 -6.27 2.60
C ARG A 321 16.95 -7.75 2.41
N ALA A 322 17.81 -8.51 1.75
CA ALA A 322 17.61 -9.94 1.59
C ALA A 322 17.62 -10.66 2.94
N ALA A 323 18.62 -10.39 3.79
CA ALA A 323 18.70 -10.96 5.13
C ALA A 323 17.50 -10.60 6.01
N MET A 324 17.04 -9.35 5.94
CA MET A 324 15.85 -8.87 6.64
C MET A 324 14.62 -9.70 6.28
N TYR A 325 14.38 -9.99 5.00
CA TYR A 325 13.25 -10.84 4.59
C TYR A 325 13.44 -12.30 5.01
N GLY A 326 14.65 -12.85 4.87
CA GLY A 326 14.95 -14.21 5.32
C GLY A 326 14.70 -14.42 6.82
N LEU A 327 15.08 -13.44 7.64
CA LEU A 327 14.87 -13.51 9.10
C LEU A 327 13.40 -13.44 9.52
N THR A 328 12.47 -13.03 8.63
CA THR A 328 11.02 -13.02 8.96
C THR A 328 10.44 -14.42 9.20
N VAL A 329 11.13 -15.45 8.72
CA VAL A 329 10.74 -16.86 8.91
C VAL A 329 11.65 -17.61 9.90
N ALA A 330 12.54 -16.90 10.59
CA ALA A 330 13.55 -17.47 11.48
C ALA A 330 13.16 -17.45 12.98
N GLY A 331 11.93 -17.05 13.32
CA GLY A 331 11.43 -17.04 14.70
C GLY A 331 12.31 -16.22 15.65
N ASP A 332 12.73 -16.83 16.77
CA ASP A 332 13.52 -16.19 17.82
C ASP A 332 14.85 -15.61 17.32
N LEU A 333 15.54 -16.31 16.41
CA LEU A 333 16.77 -15.82 15.78
C LEU A 333 16.51 -14.48 15.07
N GLY A 334 15.38 -14.39 14.36
CA GLY A 334 14.95 -13.16 13.69
C GLY A 334 14.74 -12.02 14.67
N ALA A 335 14.11 -12.28 15.83
CA ALA A 335 13.84 -11.25 16.82
C ALA A 335 15.12 -10.76 17.52
N GLU A 336 16.03 -11.67 17.86
CA GLU A 336 17.34 -11.32 18.42
C GLU A 336 18.14 -10.44 17.46
N ALA A 337 18.20 -10.84 16.18
CA ALA A 337 18.85 -10.07 15.13
C ALA A 337 18.22 -8.68 14.96
N ALA A 338 16.88 -8.61 15.00
CA ALA A 338 16.15 -7.35 14.90
C ALA A 338 16.44 -6.41 16.07
N MET A 339 16.42 -6.92 17.30
CA MET A 339 16.74 -6.15 18.51
C MET A 339 18.16 -5.58 18.45
N LEU A 340 19.12 -6.34 17.93
CA LEU A 340 20.48 -5.87 17.69
C LEU A 340 20.52 -4.77 16.61
N ALA A 341 19.85 -4.99 15.47
CA ALA A 341 19.81 -4.03 14.36
C ALA A 341 19.22 -2.66 14.76
N THR A 342 18.21 -2.62 15.64
CA THR A 342 17.61 -1.35 16.12
C THR A 342 18.56 -0.46 16.93
N GLN A 343 19.74 -0.96 17.30
CA GLN A 343 20.77 -0.23 18.05
C GLN A 343 21.88 0.33 17.14
N SER A 344 21.83 0.07 15.84
CA SER A 344 22.86 0.51 14.89
C SER A 344 22.89 2.02 14.70
N ASN A 345 24.07 2.56 14.41
CA ASN A 345 24.22 3.97 13.99
C ASN A 345 23.68 4.20 12.57
N HIS A 346 23.58 3.15 11.74
CA HIS A 346 23.05 3.26 10.38
C HIS A 346 21.51 3.20 10.37
N ALA A 347 20.88 4.22 9.80
CA ALA A 347 19.42 4.32 9.79
C ALA A 347 18.74 3.19 9.00
N GLY A 348 19.34 2.75 7.89
CA GLY A 348 18.84 1.61 7.10
C GLY A 348 18.80 0.30 7.89
N ILE A 349 19.77 0.10 8.79
CA ILE A 349 19.84 -1.07 9.68
C ILE A 349 18.76 -0.98 10.75
N ARG A 350 18.62 0.17 11.41
CA ARG A 350 17.55 0.37 12.41
C ARG A 350 16.15 0.20 11.81
N LYS A 351 15.94 0.74 10.61
CA LYS A 351 14.70 0.59 9.84
C LYS A 351 14.39 -0.89 9.58
N SER A 352 15.38 -1.66 9.15
CA SER A 352 15.25 -3.10 8.88
C SER A 352 14.94 -3.90 10.16
N GLY A 353 15.59 -3.56 11.28
CA GLY A 353 15.27 -4.15 12.59
C GLY A 353 13.84 -3.84 13.05
N ALA A 354 13.39 -2.58 12.94
CA ALA A 354 12.02 -2.21 13.30
C ALA A 354 10.98 -2.94 12.43
N PHE A 355 11.23 -3.08 11.13
CA PHE A 355 10.38 -3.85 10.22
C PHE A 355 10.28 -5.32 10.64
N LEU A 356 11.42 -5.96 10.91
CA LEU A 356 11.49 -7.36 11.27
C LEU A 356 10.76 -7.67 12.59
N LEU A 357 10.89 -6.80 13.60
CA LEU A 357 10.10 -6.90 14.83
C LEU A 357 8.59 -6.88 14.56
N GLY A 358 8.15 -6.05 13.61
CA GLY A 358 6.74 -5.99 13.18
C GLY A 358 6.26 -7.21 12.41
N GLU A 359 7.12 -7.81 11.57
CA GLU A 359 6.78 -9.02 10.81
C GLU A 359 6.69 -10.27 11.70
N LEU A 360 7.59 -10.40 12.68
CA LEU A 360 7.57 -11.49 13.65
C LEU A 360 6.44 -11.33 14.69
N ALA A 361 6.02 -10.09 14.91
CA ALA A 361 4.87 -9.71 15.72
C ALA A 361 4.95 -10.15 17.21
N PHE A 362 6.16 -10.25 17.76
CA PHE A 362 6.36 -10.57 19.18
C PHE A 362 5.93 -9.41 20.09
N GLY A 363 5.11 -9.74 21.08
CA GLY A 363 4.48 -8.79 22.01
C GLY A 363 5.27 -8.49 23.27
N ASP A 364 6.58 -8.79 23.30
CA ASP A 364 7.40 -8.59 24.50
C ASP A 364 7.53 -7.11 24.87
N THR A 365 7.52 -6.82 26.18
CA THR A 365 7.65 -5.45 26.68
C THR A 365 8.94 -4.77 26.19
N ALA A 366 10.04 -5.51 26.05
CA ALA A 366 11.31 -5.00 25.53
C ALA A 366 11.21 -4.59 24.05
N VAL A 367 10.47 -5.35 23.24
CA VAL A 367 10.21 -5.05 21.83
C VAL A 367 9.37 -3.78 21.71
N ILE A 368 8.27 -3.70 22.46
CA ILE A 368 7.38 -2.53 22.48
C ILE A 368 8.15 -1.28 22.92
N ALA A 369 8.94 -1.37 24.00
CA ALA A 369 9.75 -0.25 24.48
C ALA A 369 10.80 0.20 23.45
N THR A 370 11.42 -0.75 22.75
CA THR A 370 12.40 -0.45 21.70
C THR A 370 11.77 0.29 20.53
N LEU A 371 10.63 -0.19 20.03
CA LEU A 371 9.89 0.48 18.95
C LEU A 371 9.37 1.85 19.40
N GLY A 372 8.83 1.97 20.62
CA GLY A 372 8.39 3.24 21.19
C GLY A 372 9.51 4.28 21.27
N ARG A 373 10.72 3.88 21.66
CA ARG A 373 11.91 4.74 21.65
C ARG A 373 12.26 5.20 20.24
N LEU A 374 12.22 4.31 19.24
CA LEU A 374 12.45 4.69 17.85
C LEU A 374 11.42 5.73 17.38
N VAL A 375 10.13 5.55 17.70
CA VAL A 375 9.08 6.53 17.40
C VAL A 375 9.34 7.87 18.09
N ALA A 376 9.85 7.87 19.32
CA ALA A 376 10.03 9.09 20.08
C ALA A 376 11.31 9.87 19.73
N GLU A 377 12.37 9.18 19.33
CA GLU A 377 13.73 9.74 19.35
C GLU A 377 14.48 9.59 18.02
N ASP A 378 14.09 8.69 17.10
CA ASP A 378 14.87 8.47 15.89
C ASP A 378 14.83 9.70 14.98
N ALA A 379 16.00 10.17 14.55
CA ALA A 379 16.11 11.32 13.66
C ALA A 379 15.45 11.06 12.29
N MET A 380 15.50 9.81 11.82
CA MET A 380 15.01 9.45 10.49
C MET A 380 13.53 9.13 10.52
N ARG A 381 12.74 9.97 9.84
CA ARG A 381 11.28 9.82 9.70
C ARG A 381 10.88 8.40 9.28
N ASP A 382 11.56 7.82 8.30
CA ASP A 382 11.22 6.50 7.77
C ASP A 382 11.42 5.37 8.79
N VAL A 383 12.34 5.53 9.76
CA VAL A 383 12.49 4.61 10.90
C VAL A 383 11.29 4.74 11.83
N ARG A 384 10.87 5.98 12.15
CA ARG A 384 9.68 6.24 12.97
C ARG A 384 8.41 5.67 12.34
N CYS A 385 8.20 5.89 11.04
CA CYS A 385 7.07 5.30 10.31
C CYS A 385 7.10 3.77 10.35
N THR A 386 8.27 3.16 10.12
CA THR A 386 8.42 1.70 10.17
C THR A 386 8.11 1.15 11.57
N ALA A 387 8.57 1.82 12.63
CA ALA A 387 8.28 1.43 14.00
C ALA A 387 6.79 1.54 14.36
N LEU A 388 6.08 2.59 13.91
CA LEU A 388 4.63 2.72 14.09
C LEU A 388 3.86 1.60 13.38
N ASN A 389 4.23 1.30 12.13
CA ASN A 389 3.63 0.19 11.39
C ASN A 389 3.89 -1.16 12.07
N ALA A 390 5.10 -1.37 12.61
CA ALA A 390 5.46 -2.56 13.38
C ALA A 390 4.61 -2.72 14.65
N LEU A 391 4.43 -1.64 15.43
CA LEU A 391 3.57 -1.63 16.62
C LEU A 391 2.12 -1.98 16.28
N GLY A 392 1.59 -1.43 15.18
CA GLY A 392 0.26 -1.76 14.69
C GLY A 392 0.10 -3.23 14.30
N ARG A 393 1.13 -3.83 13.66
CA ARG A 393 1.15 -5.26 13.30
C ARG A 393 1.25 -6.16 14.53
N ILE A 394 2.15 -5.85 15.47
CA ILE A 394 2.29 -6.58 16.74
C ILE A 394 0.96 -6.60 17.47
N ALA A 395 0.34 -5.43 17.69
CA ALA A 395 -0.93 -5.37 18.38
C ALA A 395 -2.06 -6.12 17.65
N ARG A 396 -2.15 -5.98 16.32
CA ARG A 396 -3.14 -6.72 15.51
C ARG A 396 -3.00 -8.23 15.70
N TYR A 397 -1.78 -8.75 15.66
CA TYR A 397 -1.51 -10.17 15.89
C TYR A 397 -1.79 -10.57 17.33
N GLN A 398 -1.22 -9.87 18.32
CA GLN A 398 -1.34 -10.24 19.73
C GLN A 398 -2.79 -10.19 20.23
N LEU A 399 -3.59 -9.20 19.80
CA LEU A 399 -5.02 -9.13 20.12
C LEU A 399 -5.82 -10.29 19.52
N SER A 400 -5.45 -10.78 18.34
CA SER A 400 -6.09 -11.95 17.73
C SER A 400 -5.86 -13.24 18.54
N GLN A 401 -4.78 -13.29 19.33
CA GLN A 401 -4.45 -14.42 20.20
C GLN A 401 -5.00 -14.23 21.62
N ASN A 402 -4.98 -13.01 22.12
CA ASN A 402 -5.42 -12.66 23.48
C ASN A 402 -6.05 -11.26 23.48
N SER A 403 -7.37 -11.20 23.68
CA SER A 403 -8.12 -9.94 23.73
C SER A 403 -7.77 -9.03 24.92
N ALA A 404 -7.06 -9.55 25.93
CA ALA A 404 -6.55 -8.79 27.07
C ALA A 404 -5.07 -8.39 26.93
N PHE A 405 -4.51 -8.42 25.72
CA PHE A 405 -3.15 -7.94 25.46
C PHE A 405 -2.98 -6.49 25.91
N GLU A 406 -1.85 -6.20 26.57
CA GLU A 406 -1.55 -4.90 27.16
C GLU A 406 -1.13 -3.91 26.06
N LEU A 407 -1.81 -2.76 25.98
CA LEU A 407 -1.64 -1.80 24.90
C LEU A 407 -0.95 -0.49 25.33
N SER A 408 -0.66 -0.28 26.62
CA SER A 408 -0.20 1.01 27.15
C SER A 408 1.05 1.55 26.44
N GLY A 409 2.10 0.73 26.33
CA GLY A 409 3.34 1.14 25.65
C GLY A 409 3.15 1.42 24.16
N ILE A 410 2.20 0.74 23.52
CA ILE A 410 1.83 0.96 22.12
C ILE A 410 1.06 2.29 21.99
N ILE A 411 0.10 2.53 22.88
CA ILE A 411 -0.71 3.76 22.92
C ILE A 411 0.18 4.99 23.17
N ASP A 412 1.18 4.88 24.04
CA ASP A 412 2.14 5.95 24.29
C ASP A 412 2.91 6.33 23.02
N ALA A 413 3.41 5.34 22.28
CA ALA A 413 4.11 5.55 21.02
C ALA A 413 3.18 6.18 19.94
N LEU A 414 1.94 5.71 19.82
CA LEU A 414 0.96 6.27 18.88
C LEU A 414 0.52 7.69 19.26
N THR A 415 0.52 8.01 20.55
CA THR A 415 0.27 9.39 21.02
C THR A 415 1.39 10.32 20.55
N VAL A 416 2.64 9.87 20.60
CA VAL A 416 3.79 10.62 20.05
C VAL A 416 3.66 10.76 18.53
N GLY A 417 3.42 9.67 17.82
CA GLY A 417 3.33 9.65 16.35
C GLY A 417 2.17 10.46 15.76
N SER A 418 1.11 10.70 16.53
CA SER A 418 -0.05 11.53 16.13
C SER A 418 0.12 13.02 16.47
N SER A 419 1.22 13.42 17.11
CA SER A 419 1.45 14.82 17.49
C SER A 419 1.84 15.67 16.30
N ARG A 420 1.02 16.67 15.97
CA ARG A 420 1.29 17.64 14.89
C ARG A 420 2.50 18.53 15.18
N ASP A 421 2.74 18.84 16.44
CA ASP A 421 3.86 19.69 16.86
C ASP A 421 5.21 18.98 16.67
N ARG A 422 5.22 17.65 16.84
CA ARG A 422 6.42 16.82 16.62
C ARG A 422 6.58 16.39 15.18
N GLU A 423 5.47 16.06 14.53
CA GLU A 423 5.44 15.52 13.17
C GLU A 423 4.69 16.49 12.26
N PRO A 424 5.30 17.63 11.88
CA PRO A 424 4.65 18.62 11.03
C PRO A 424 4.40 18.08 9.63
N ASP A 425 3.57 18.79 8.86
CA ASP A 425 3.39 18.48 7.45
C ASP A 425 4.67 18.76 6.68
N THR A 426 5.05 17.79 5.85
CA THR A 426 6.07 17.95 4.83
C THR A 426 5.41 18.31 3.50
N GLN A 427 5.98 19.26 2.78
CA GLN A 427 5.49 19.62 1.45
C GLN A 427 5.75 18.46 0.49
N GLY A 428 4.70 17.72 0.13
CA GLY A 428 4.76 16.69 -0.90
C GLY A 428 4.66 17.26 -2.31
N PHE A 429 4.65 16.38 -3.31
CA PHE A 429 4.58 16.78 -4.72
C PHE A 429 3.37 17.66 -5.05
N VAL A 430 2.20 17.33 -4.49
CA VAL A 430 0.98 18.14 -4.68
C VAL A 430 0.31 18.58 -3.40
N LEU A 431 0.40 17.77 -2.34
CA LEU A 431 -0.26 18.06 -1.07
C LEU A 431 0.75 17.95 0.08
N ALA A 432 0.57 18.82 1.06
CA ALA A 432 1.26 18.71 2.33
C ALA A 432 0.73 17.46 3.06
N THR A 433 1.64 16.60 3.51
CA THR A 433 1.33 15.32 4.16
C THR A 433 2.32 15.02 5.28
N SER A 434 1.96 14.10 6.17
CA SER A 434 2.84 13.59 7.22
C SER A 434 2.85 12.05 7.20
N PRO A 435 3.94 11.43 6.72
CA PRO A 435 4.08 9.96 6.68
C PRO A 435 3.96 9.31 8.05
N VAL A 436 4.44 9.99 9.10
CA VAL A 436 4.41 9.50 10.48
C VAL A 436 2.97 9.50 11.00
N ARG A 437 2.20 10.56 10.74
CA ARG A 437 0.79 10.62 11.14
C ARG A 437 -0.08 9.66 10.31
N GLN A 438 0.21 9.46 9.02
CA GLN A 438 -0.44 8.41 8.20
C GLN A 438 -0.15 7.01 8.74
N SER A 439 1.11 6.70 9.06
CA SER A 439 1.51 5.43 9.69
C SER A 439 0.83 5.22 11.04
N THR A 440 0.71 6.28 11.85
CA THR A 440 0.02 6.26 13.13
C THR A 440 -1.47 5.95 12.95
N ALA A 441 -2.14 6.60 12.00
CA ALA A 441 -3.56 6.36 11.72
C ALA A 441 -3.82 4.91 11.28
N ILE A 442 -2.96 4.36 10.42
CA ILE A 442 -3.05 2.95 9.97
C ILE A 442 -2.79 1.99 11.14
N ALA A 443 -1.83 2.27 12.01
CA ALA A 443 -1.58 1.47 13.20
C ALA A 443 -2.79 1.48 14.15
N LEU A 444 -3.38 2.65 14.43
CA LEU A 444 -4.60 2.77 15.24
C LEU A 444 -5.77 1.99 14.61
N LEU A 445 -5.93 2.07 13.29
CA LEU A 445 -6.95 1.33 12.55
C LEU A 445 -6.80 -0.19 12.70
N ASN A 446 -5.57 -0.70 12.52
CA ASN A 446 -5.26 -2.11 12.72
C ASN A 446 -5.61 -2.57 14.14
N ILE A 447 -5.24 -1.78 15.16
CA ILE A 447 -5.48 -2.11 16.56
C ILE A 447 -6.96 -2.14 16.89
N VAL A 448 -7.71 -1.10 16.53
CA VAL A 448 -9.16 -1.03 16.79
C VAL A 448 -9.89 -2.20 16.15
N THR A 449 -9.52 -2.52 14.91
CA THR A 449 -10.18 -3.63 14.19
C THR A 449 -9.95 -4.95 14.90
N ALA A 450 -8.70 -5.26 15.23
CA ALA A 450 -8.36 -6.48 15.95
C ALA A 450 -8.98 -6.53 17.35
N ALA A 451 -8.98 -5.41 18.07
CA ALA A 451 -9.55 -5.33 19.41
C ALA A 451 -11.06 -5.59 19.40
N ILE A 452 -11.79 -5.06 18.41
CA ILE A 452 -13.23 -5.31 18.26
C ILE A 452 -13.48 -6.78 17.90
N ASP A 453 -12.75 -7.32 16.93
CA ASP A 453 -12.93 -8.72 16.51
C ASP A 453 -12.57 -9.71 17.62
N ALA A 454 -11.59 -9.38 18.47
CA ALA A 454 -11.21 -10.17 19.62
C ALA A 454 -12.14 -9.97 20.84
N GLY A 455 -13.03 -8.98 20.82
CA GLY A 455 -13.89 -8.64 21.96
C GLY A 455 -13.11 -8.06 23.16
N ALA A 456 -12.10 -7.24 22.91
CA ALA A 456 -11.32 -6.57 23.94
C ALA A 456 -12.17 -5.59 24.77
N ALA A 457 -11.74 -5.36 26.02
CA ALA A 457 -12.45 -4.48 26.94
C ALA A 457 -12.45 -3.03 26.46
N ARG A 458 -13.59 -2.34 26.58
CA ARG A 458 -13.76 -0.94 26.15
C ARG A 458 -12.74 0.01 26.78
N ASP A 459 -12.46 -0.17 28.07
CA ASP A 459 -11.50 0.65 28.81
C ASP A 459 -10.07 0.57 28.21
N ALA A 460 -9.70 -0.58 27.64
CA ALA A 460 -8.40 -0.75 26.98
C ALA A 460 -8.32 0.02 25.64
N ILE A 461 -9.46 0.26 24.98
CA ILE A 461 -9.54 0.91 23.67
C ILE A 461 -9.88 2.41 23.79
N ALA A 462 -10.43 2.86 24.92
CA ALA A 462 -10.82 4.25 25.14
C ALA A 462 -9.70 5.29 24.85
N PRO A 463 -8.42 5.06 25.20
CA PRO A 463 -7.33 5.97 24.82
C PRO A 463 -7.13 6.06 23.31
N ILE A 464 -7.30 4.94 22.59
CA ILE A 464 -7.19 4.88 21.12
C ILE A 464 -8.31 5.68 20.47
N ALA A 465 -9.54 5.54 20.97
CA ALA A 465 -10.68 6.33 20.50
C ALA A 465 -10.42 7.83 20.65
N THR A 466 -9.79 8.25 21.75
CA THR A 466 -9.40 9.66 21.99
C THR A 466 -8.39 10.16 20.95
N ILE A 467 -7.37 9.36 20.61
CA ILE A 467 -6.39 9.73 19.58
C ILE A 467 -7.07 9.84 18.21
N LEU A 468 -7.89 8.84 17.84
CA LEU A 468 -8.64 8.83 16.59
C LEU A 468 -9.57 10.05 16.47
N GLN A 469 -10.28 10.41 17.54
CA GLN A 469 -11.16 11.58 17.59
C GLN A 469 -10.40 12.87 17.31
N ARG A 470 -9.23 13.04 17.94
CA ARG A 470 -8.35 14.20 17.69
C ARG A 470 -7.88 14.23 16.24
N MET A 471 -7.43 13.11 15.69
CA MET A 471 -6.95 13.05 14.30
C MET A 471 -8.08 13.32 13.31
N ALA A 472 -9.26 12.73 13.52
CA ALA A 472 -10.43 12.91 12.66
C ALA A 472 -10.91 14.37 12.57
N THR A 473 -10.78 15.14 13.65
CA THR A 473 -11.26 16.54 13.72
C THR A 473 -10.21 17.59 13.42
N SER A 474 -8.94 17.32 13.74
CA SER A 474 -7.89 18.36 13.76
C SER A 474 -6.67 18.06 12.90
N ASP A 475 -6.55 16.87 12.30
CA ASP A 475 -5.42 16.56 11.43
C ASP A 475 -5.54 17.28 10.08
N THR A 476 -4.40 17.78 9.61
CA THR A 476 -4.25 18.49 8.33
C THR A 476 -3.94 17.55 7.18
N ASP A 477 -3.38 16.38 7.45
CA ASP A 477 -3.18 15.33 6.47
C ASP A 477 -4.51 14.61 6.23
N ARG A 478 -5.04 14.74 5.02
CA ARG A 478 -6.36 14.18 4.67
C ARG A 478 -6.41 12.66 4.73
N TYR A 479 -5.29 11.97 4.51
CA TYR A 479 -5.22 10.51 4.55
C TYR A 479 -5.14 9.99 5.98
N ALA A 480 -4.35 10.66 6.83
CA ALA A 480 -4.35 10.38 8.27
C ALA A 480 -5.74 10.61 8.87
N ARG A 481 -6.38 11.73 8.50
CA ARG A 481 -7.75 12.07 8.92
C ARG A 481 -8.78 11.05 8.43
N GLY A 482 -8.76 10.69 7.14
CA GLY A 482 -9.68 9.71 6.56
C GLY A 482 -9.55 8.32 7.20
N THR A 483 -8.32 7.89 7.47
CA THR A 483 -8.03 6.64 8.18
C THR A 483 -8.50 6.69 9.63
N ALA A 484 -8.38 7.85 10.30
CA ALA A 484 -8.88 8.03 11.65
C ALA A 484 -10.42 7.96 11.72
N VAL A 485 -11.11 8.57 10.75
CA VAL A 485 -12.58 8.47 10.62
C VAL A 485 -13.01 7.02 10.43
N GLU A 486 -12.33 6.26 9.58
CA GLU A 486 -12.59 4.81 9.44
C GLU A 486 -12.44 4.08 10.78
N GLY A 487 -11.39 4.38 11.55
CA GLY A 487 -11.21 3.79 12.89
C GLY A 487 -12.39 4.08 13.83
N LEU A 488 -12.92 5.31 13.83
CA LEU A 488 -14.11 5.69 14.62
C LEU A 488 -15.38 4.97 14.13
N CYS A 489 -15.54 4.81 12.81
CA CYS A 489 -16.65 4.02 12.25
C CYS A 489 -16.62 2.57 12.72
N ARG A 490 -15.43 1.95 12.79
CA ARG A 490 -15.28 0.59 13.32
C ARG A 490 -15.67 0.50 14.79
N LEU A 491 -15.21 1.43 15.62
CA LEU A 491 -15.61 1.48 17.04
C LEU A 491 -17.13 1.53 17.22
N ALA A 492 -17.82 2.36 16.44
CA ALA A 492 -19.28 2.45 16.50
C ALA A 492 -19.97 1.13 16.09
N LEU A 493 -19.46 0.45 15.05
CA LEU A 493 -19.94 -0.90 14.69
C LEU A 493 -19.64 -1.94 15.78
N GLY A 494 -18.59 -1.73 16.56
CA GLY A 494 -18.22 -2.50 17.76
C GLY A 494 -19.03 -2.17 19.01
N SER A 495 -20.17 -1.47 18.87
CA SER A 495 -21.07 -1.03 19.95
C SER A 495 -20.58 0.17 20.79
N GLU A 496 -19.62 0.97 20.32
CA GLU A 496 -19.29 2.29 20.90
C GLU A 496 -20.22 3.39 20.34
N ASP A 497 -21.51 3.31 20.68
CA ASP A 497 -22.58 4.10 20.07
C ASP A 497 -22.41 5.62 20.18
N SER A 498 -21.64 6.12 21.16
CA SER A 498 -21.41 7.56 21.36
C SER A 498 -20.37 8.16 20.42
N VAL A 499 -19.50 7.34 19.81
CA VAL A 499 -18.33 7.85 19.05
C VAL A 499 -18.76 8.63 17.81
N LEU A 500 -19.69 8.12 17.01
CA LEU A 500 -20.17 8.80 15.81
C LEU A 500 -20.99 10.06 16.12
N PRO A 501 -21.96 10.05 17.05
CA PRO A 501 -22.63 11.27 17.50
C PRO A 501 -21.66 12.37 17.95
N THR A 502 -20.64 12.02 18.75
CA THR A 502 -19.62 12.98 19.20
C THR A 502 -18.78 13.52 18.05
N LEU A 503 -18.39 12.68 17.08
CA LEU A 503 -17.70 13.14 15.87
C LEU A 503 -18.56 14.10 15.05
N ILE A 504 -19.84 13.77 14.83
CA ILE A 504 -20.78 14.62 14.10
C ILE A 504 -20.95 15.96 14.82
N GLU A 505 -21.12 15.96 16.14
CA GLU A 505 -21.24 17.19 16.94
C GLU A 505 -20.00 18.07 16.80
N GLN A 506 -18.80 17.50 16.95
CA GLN A 506 -17.54 18.25 16.86
C GLN A 506 -17.30 18.82 15.46
N LEU A 507 -17.51 18.02 14.41
CA LEU A 507 -17.40 18.48 13.03
C LEU A 507 -18.46 19.55 12.74
N SER A 508 -19.70 19.36 13.18
CA SER A 508 -20.78 20.34 12.99
C SER A 508 -20.43 21.66 13.66
N ALA A 509 -19.87 21.65 14.89
CA ALA A 509 -19.44 22.85 15.58
C ALA A 509 -18.28 23.56 14.85
N GLN A 510 -17.33 22.81 14.28
CA GLN A 510 -16.23 23.35 13.49
C GLN A 510 -16.71 24.00 12.19
N TYR A 511 -17.76 23.45 11.57
CA TYR A 511 -18.34 23.96 10.32
C TYR A 511 -19.59 24.83 10.53
N ALA A 512 -19.98 25.13 11.78
CA ALA A 512 -21.14 25.96 12.15
C ALA A 512 -20.95 27.45 11.79
N HIS A 513 -19.99 27.80 10.95
CA HIS A 513 -19.86 29.14 10.41
C HIS A 513 -21.11 29.47 9.60
N THR A 514 -21.78 30.56 9.98
CA THR A 514 -22.77 31.23 9.14
C THR A 514 -22.19 31.33 7.73
N PRO A 515 -22.88 30.87 6.67
CA PRO A 515 -22.40 31.07 5.32
C PRO A 515 -22.06 32.56 5.17
N PRO A 516 -20.89 32.92 4.58
CA PRO A 516 -20.59 34.32 4.36
C PRO A 516 -21.82 34.94 3.69
N ALA A 517 -22.36 36.00 4.28
CA ALA A 517 -23.52 36.69 3.75
C ALA A 517 -23.28 36.85 2.25
N ARG A 518 -24.12 36.21 1.42
CA ARG A 518 -24.08 36.43 -0.03
C ARG A 518 -24.05 37.95 -0.19
N ARG A 519 -22.97 38.50 -0.74
CA ARG A 519 -23.04 39.83 -1.36
C ARG A 519 -23.95 39.66 -2.59
N MET A 520 -25.25 39.60 -2.35
CA MET A 520 -26.25 39.97 -3.36
C MET A 520 -26.37 41.49 -3.33
N ASP A 521 -25.29 42.17 -3.73
CA ASP A 521 -25.31 43.59 -4.07
C ASP A 521 -24.38 43.78 -5.28
N SER A 522 -24.80 43.19 -6.39
CA SER A 522 -24.44 43.65 -7.72
C SER A 522 -25.65 43.32 -8.58
N PRO A 523 -26.40 44.32 -9.06
CA PRO A 523 -27.48 44.06 -10.00
C PRO A 523 -26.89 43.31 -11.19
N VAL A 524 -27.51 42.19 -11.54
CA VAL A 524 -27.28 41.53 -12.83
C VAL A 524 -27.81 42.49 -13.89
N ASP A 525 -26.95 43.43 -14.31
CA ASP A 525 -27.23 44.29 -15.44
C ASP A 525 -26.98 43.49 -16.72
N GLN A 526 -28.10 43.00 -17.26
CA GLN A 526 -28.43 42.88 -18.67
C GLN A 526 -27.25 42.82 -19.66
N ARG A 527 -26.79 41.61 -19.99
CA ARG A 527 -26.31 41.28 -21.35
C ARG A 527 -26.74 39.87 -21.76
N ILE A 528 -28.04 39.69 -21.91
CA ILE A 528 -28.59 38.71 -22.86
C ILE A 528 -29.59 39.48 -23.72
N ALA A 529 -29.09 40.07 -24.81
CA ALA A 529 -29.86 40.42 -25.99
C ALA A 529 -28.91 40.76 -27.16
N ARG A 530 -28.97 39.93 -28.21
CA ARG A 530 -28.62 40.19 -29.64
C ARG A 530 -27.12 40.43 -29.93
N ASP A 531 -26.46 39.76 -30.86
CA ASP A 531 -26.83 38.99 -32.06
C ASP A 531 -26.02 37.70 -32.17
#